data_AF-A0A5B0FXA8-F1
#
_entry.id   AF-A0A5B0FXA8-F1
#
_cell.length_a   1.000
_cell.length_b   1.000
_cell.length_c   1.000
_cell.angle_alpha   90.00
_cell.angle_beta   90.00
_cell.angle_gamma   90.00
#
_symmetry.space_group_name_H-M   'P 1'
#
loop_
_entity.id
_entity.type
_entity.pdbx_description
1 polymer ?
#
loop_
_entity_poly.entity_id
_entity_poly.type
_entity_poly.pdbx_seq_one_letter_code
_entity_poly.pdbx_strand_id
1 'polypeptide(L)'
;MNRPPPSLDLSLLTGKITFDDLSILSDQPLASQIDSLKEDLLQVEYGEHLLLDVGWYPEFDKGGAFQVVVIKDRDWGQPQWTGRAKTLAELTTRLIEAQRELYAWLNREDRHG
;
A
#
# COMPACT_ATOMS: atom_id res chain seq x y z
N MET A 1 -18.64 -8.92 23.03
CA MET A 1 -17.74 -7.85 22.56
C MET A 1 -17.75 -7.93 21.05
N ASN A 2 -18.41 -6.99 20.38
CA ASN A 2 -18.49 -6.96 18.93
C ASN A 2 -17.18 -6.37 18.41
N ARG A 3 -16.30 -7.21 17.88
CA ARG A 3 -15.18 -6.73 17.07
C ARG A 3 -15.82 -6.10 15.81
N PRO A 4 -15.57 -4.82 15.49
CA PRO A 4 -16.00 -4.29 14.19
C PRO A 4 -15.41 -5.19 13.08
N PRO A 5 -16.13 -5.40 11.96
CA PRO A 5 -15.58 -6.08 10.79
C PRO A 5 -14.30 -5.34 10.34
N PRO A 6 -13.31 -6.05 9.78
CA PRO A 6 -11.95 -5.53 9.62
C PRO A 6 -11.97 -4.23 8.77
N SER A 7 -11.34 -3.15 9.24
CA SER A 7 -9.90 -2.87 9.06
C SER A 7 -9.35 -3.36 7.72
N LEU A 8 -8.60 -2.52 7.01
CA LEU A 8 -7.95 -2.84 5.72
C LEU A 8 -7.60 -4.33 5.54
N ASP A 9 -8.19 -4.99 4.55
CA ASP A 9 -8.00 -6.42 4.32
C ASP A 9 -6.71 -6.69 3.53
N LEU A 10 -5.59 -6.90 4.21
CA LEU A 10 -4.32 -7.20 3.56
C LEU A 10 -4.29 -8.57 2.86
N SER A 11 -5.27 -9.44 3.09
CA SER A 11 -5.33 -10.74 2.40
C SER A 11 -5.58 -10.62 0.89
N LEU A 12 -6.02 -9.43 0.43
CA LEU A 12 -6.10 -9.11 -0.99
C LEU A 12 -4.72 -9.05 -1.66
N LEU A 13 -3.64 -8.83 -0.89
CA LEU A 13 -2.28 -8.74 -1.40
C LEU A 13 -1.68 -10.15 -1.54
N THR A 14 -1.24 -10.50 -2.74
CA THR A 14 -0.66 -11.84 -2.98
C THR A 14 0.87 -11.88 -2.87
N GLY A 15 1.51 -10.75 -2.63
CA GLY A 15 2.96 -10.68 -2.47
C GLY A 15 3.39 -11.06 -1.05
N LYS A 16 4.70 -11.12 -0.84
CA LYS A 16 5.27 -11.36 0.48
C LYS A 16 5.36 -10.05 1.24
N ILE A 17 4.54 -9.89 2.28
CA ILE A 17 4.63 -8.76 3.20
C ILE A 17 5.98 -8.81 3.93
N THR A 18 6.78 -7.76 3.79
CA THR A 18 8.10 -7.61 4.46
C THR A 18 8.09 -6.55 5.55
N PHE A 19 7.11 -5.65 5.54
CA PHE A 19 6.87 -4.67 6.59
C PHE A 19 5.36 -4.37 6.68
N ASP A 20 4.82 -4.23 7.90
CA ASP A 20 3.41 -3.97 8.15
C ASP A 20 3.19 -3.24 9.49
N ASP A 21 3.10 -1.92 9.42
CA ASP A 21 2.53 -1.04 10.44
C ASP A 21 1.10 -0.58 10.06
N LEU A 22 0.63 -0.93 8.86
CA LEU A 22 -0.66 -0.52 8.33
C LEU A 22 -1.82 -1.29 8.97
N SER A 23 -1.61 -2.56 9.32
CA SER A 23 -2.64 -3.40 9.95
C SER A 23 -3.03 -2.97 11.36
N ILE A 24 -2.25 -2.09 12.00
CA ILE A 24 -2.58 -1.53 13.32
C ILE A 24 -3.72 -0.51 13.23
N LEU A 25 -3.96 0.05 12.03
CA LEU A 25 -4.99 1.04 11.82
C LEU A 25 -6.37 0.40 11.98
N SER A 26 -7.21 1.08 12.74
CA SER A 26 -8.61 0.72 12.92
C SER A 26 -9.53 1.59 12.06
N ASP A 27 -10.82 1.28 12.03
CA ASP A 27 -11.84 2.09 11.34
C ASP A 27 -12.16 3.42 12.03
N GLN A 28 -11.42 3.77 13.10
CA GLN A 28 -11.51 5.10 13.69
C GLN A 28 -11.05 6.18 12.69
N PRO A 29 -11.46 7.44 12.84
CA PRO A 29 -10.98 8.52 12.00
C PRO A 29 -9.45 8.57 11.95
N LEU A 30 -8.86 8.69 10.76
CA LEU A 30 -7.40 8.76 10.59
C LEU A 30 -6.77 9.87 11.46
N ALA A 31 -7.47 11.00 11.60
CA ALA A 31 -7.03 12.11 12.45
C ALA A 31 -6.89 11.78 13.94
N SER A 32 -7.55 10.72 14.45
CA SER A 32 -7.39 10.24 15.83
C SER A 32 -6.30 9.18 15.98
N GLN A 33 -5.71 8.73 14.88
CA GLN A 33 -4.67 7.70 14.82
C GLN A 33 -3.40 8.27 14.16
N ILE A 34 -3.24 9.60 14.22
CA ILE A 34 -2.26 10.32 13.41
C ILE A 34 -0.82 9.91 13.72
N ASP A 35 -0.52 9.59 14.97
CA ASP A 35 0.80 9.13 15.43
C ASP A 35 1.18 7.74 14.86
N SER A 36 0.22 7.03 14.29
CA SER A 36 0.43 5.77 13.57
C SER A 36 0.60 5.96 12.06
N LEU A 37 0.42 7.18 11.53
CA LEU A 37 0.46 7.47 10.10
C LEU A 37 1.83 8.00 9.68
N LYS A 38 2.75 7.06 9.40
CA LYS A 38 4.14 7.28 9.01
C LYS A 38 4.33 7.23 7.50
N GLU A 39 5.50 7.66 7.02
CA GLU A 39 5.89 7.51 5.60
C GLU A 39 6.10 6.04 5.20
N ASP A 40 6.36 5.15 6.16
CA ASP A 40 6.48 3.70 6.01
C ASP A 40 5.35 2.98 6.75
N LEU A 41 4.35 2.47 6.03
CA LEU A 41 3.23 1.74 6.62
C LEU A 41 3.16 0.30 6.17
N LEU A 42 3.46 0.01 4.91
CA LEU A 42 3.41 -1.35 4.38
C LEU A 42 4.42 -1.51 3.25
N GLN A 43 5.14 -2.62 3.27
CA GLN A 43 5.99 -3.04 2.16
C GLN A 43 5.68 -4.48 1.78
N VAL A 44 5.45 -4.73 0.49
CA VAL A 44 5.14 -6.05 -0.06
C VAL A 44 6.00 -6.34 -1.28
N GLU A 45 6.72 -7.46 -1.25
CA GLU A 45 7.59 -7.92 -2.34
C GLU A 45 6.84 -8.84 -3.30
N TYR A 46 7.02 -8.60 -4.60
CA TYR A 46 6.47 -9.40 -5.70
C TYR A 46 7.62 -9.89 -6.59
N GLY A 47 8.19 -11.05 -6.25
CA GLY A 47 9.41 -11.55 -6.90
C GLY A 47 10.65 -10.75 -6.48
N GLU A 48 11.69 -10.74 -7.32
CA GLU A 48 12.98 -10.13 -6.98
C GLU A 48 13.02 -8.60 -7.23
N HIS A 49 12.18 -8.12 -8.14
CA HIS A 49 12.32 -6.78 -8.72
C HIS A 49 11.15 -5.84 -8.43
N LEU A 50 9.96 -6.36 -8.09
CA LEU A 50 8.77 -5.53 -7.88
C LEU A 50 8.41 -5.42 -6.41
N LEU A 51 7.99 -4.23 -6.03
CA LEU A 51 7.64 -3.89 -4.66
C LEU A 51 6.42 -2.97 -4.66
N LEU A 52 5.48 -3.24 -3.76
CA LEU A 52 4.39 -2.34 -3.41
C LEU A 52 4.73 -1.70 -2.07
N ASP A 53 4.73 -0.38 -2.04
CA ASP A 53 4.99 0.40 -0.84
C ASP A 53 3.80 1.31 -0.54
N VAL A 54 3.47 1.44 0.74
CA VAL A 54 2.40 2.31 1.24
C VAL A 54 2.95 3.16 2.37
N GLY A 55 2.69 4.46 2.28
CA GLY A 55 3.03 5.43 3.31
C GLY A 55 2.00 6.53 3.43
N TRP A 56 2.10 7.34 4.47
CA TRP A 56 1.31 8.55 4.67
C TRP A 56 2.18 9.80 4.58
N TYR A 57 1.82 10.71 3.68
CA TYR A 57 2.64 11.89 3.36
C TYR A 57 1.84 13.19 3.45
N PRO A 58 2.34 14.21 4.18
CA PRO A 58 3.48 14.13 5.11
C PRO A 58 3.18 13.25 6.32
N GLU A 59 4.19 12.60 6.92
CA GLU A 59 4.00 11.83 8.16
C GLU A 59 3.36 12.67 9.26
N PHE A 60 2.50 12.03 10.06
CA PHE A 60 1.83 12.62 11.21
C PHE A 60 1.00 13.90 10.90
N ASP A 61 0.77 14.21 9.63
CA ASP A 61 0.00 15.39 9.21
C ASP A 61 -1.46 15.02 8.95
N LYS A 62 -2.41 15.70 9.61
CA LYS A 62 -3.85 15.46 9.44
C LYS A 62 -4.36 15.75 8.03
N GLY A 63 -3.68 16.64 7.31
CA GLY A 63 -3.86 16.95 5.90
C GLY A 63 -3.06 16.04 4.96
N GLY A 64 -2.29 15.09 5.49
CA GLY A 64 -1.56 14.08 4.73
C GLY A 64 -2.48 13.11 3.99
N ALA A 65 -1.90 12.18 3.25
CA ALA A 65 -2.65 11.18 2.50
C ALA A 65 -1.83 9.90 2.38
N PHE A 66 -2.51 8.78 2.24
CA PHE A 66 -1.85 7.57 1.78
C PHE A 66 -1.31 7.79 0.37
N GLN A 67 -0.09 7.35 0.17
CA GLN A 67 0.55 7.18 -1.11
C GLN A 67 0.86 5.70 -1.26
N VAL A 68 0.37 5.11 -2.36
CA VAL A 68 0.65 3.73 -2.75
C VAL A 68 1.53 3.80 -3.97
N VAL A 69 2.66 3.12 -3.97
CA VAL A 69 3.58 3.11 -5.10
C VAL A 69 3.96 1.69 -5.48
N VAL A 70 4.05 1.45 -6.79
CA VAL A 70 4.64 0.22 -7.35
C VAL A 70 6.03 0.58 -7.85
N ILE A 71 7.03 -0.05 -7.26
CA ILE A 71 8.45 0.22 -7.50
C ILE A 71 9.06 -0.99 -8.21
N LYS A 72 9.91 -0.70 -9.17
CA LYS A 72 10.75 -1.70 -9.83
C LYS A 72 12.21 -1.45 -9.48
N ASP A 73 12.98 -2.50 -9.26
CA ASP A 73 14.44 -2.46 -9.08
C ASP A 73 14.89 -1.49 -7.98
N ARG A 74 14.04 -1.27 -6.97
CA ARG A 74 14.29 -0.33 -5.87
C ARG A 74 14.49 1.12 -6.36
N ASP A 75 13.91 1.50 -7.51
CA ASP A 75 13.92 2.88 -8.01
C ASP A 75 12.64 3.64 -7.59
N TRP A 76 12.68 4.23 -6.39
CA TRP A 76 11.62 5.13 -5.91
C TRP A 76 11.51 6.44 -6.71
N GLY A 77 12.52 6.79 -7.52
CA GLY A 77 12.51 7.98 -8.36
C GLY A 77 11.65 7.81 -9.62
N GLN A 78 11.43 6.56 -10.05
CA GLN A 78 10.65 6.21 -11.23
C GLN A 78 9.64 5.08 -10.92
N PRO A 79 8.62 5.36 -10.09
CA PRO A 79 7.59 4.38 -9.79
C PRO A 79 6.85 3.98 -11.06
N GLN A 80 6.56 2.69 -11.19
CA GLN A 80 5.76 2.15 -12.30
C GLN A 80 4.30 2.59 -12.20
N TRP A 81 3.83 2.83 -10.97
CA TRP A 81 2.50 3.33 -10.70
C TRP A 81 2.46 4.05 -9.36
N THR A 82 1.59 5.06 -9.24
CA THR A 82 1.33 5.78 -8.00
C THR A 82 -0.16 6.02 -7.81
N GLY A 83 -0.66 5.80 -6.59
CA GLY A 83 -2.02 6.10 -6.18
C GLY A 83 -2.05 6.92 -4.90
N ARG A 84 -3.09 7.73 -4.75
CA ARG A 84 -3.33 8.52 -3.53
C ARG A 84 -4.70 8.19 -2.94
N ALA A 85 -4.78 8.13 -1.61
CA ALA A 85 -6.01 7.89 -0.88
C ALA A 85 -6.07 8.71 0.42
N LYS A 86 -7.26 9.20 0.77
CA LYS A 86 -7.54 9.96 1.99
C LYS A 86 -8.31 9.15 3.02
N THR A 87 -8.80 7.97 2.66
CA THR A 87 -9.57 7.08 3.52
C THR A 87 -9.12 5.63 3.34
N LEU A 88 -9.41 4.77 4.32
CA LEU A 88 -9.11 3.33 4.21
C LEU A 88 -9.86 2.67 3.04
N ALA A 89 -11.08 3.12 2.73
CA ALA A 89 -11.85 2.62 1.59
C ALA A 89 -11.21 2.98 0.23
N GLU A 90 -10.74 4.22 0.10
CA GLU A 90 -9.96 4.64 -1.06
C GLU A 90 -8.63 3.88 -1.14
N LEU A 91 -7.97 3.66 0.00
CA LEU A 91 -6.72 2.90 0.06
C LEU A 91 -6.92 1.48 -0.46
N THR A 92 -7.96 0.76 -0.02
CA THR A 92 -8.31 -0.56 -0.56
C THR A 92 -8.46 -0.53 -2.08
N THR A 93 -9.11 0.51 -2.62
CA THR A 93 -9.26 0.67 -4.08
C THR A 93 -7.90 0.85 -4.76
N ARG A 94 -7.02 1.67 -4.18
CA ARG A 94 -5.65 1.88 -4.69
C ARG A 94 -4.79 0.63 -4.63
N LEU A 95 -4.92 -0.19 -3.59
CA LEU A 95 -4.21 -1.48 -3.51
C LEU A 95 -4.68 -2.45 -4.59
N ILE A 96 -5.98 -2.49 -4.90
CA ILE A 96 -6.52 -3.32 -5.99
C ILE A 96 -5.98 -2.84 -7.35
N GLU A 97 -5.94 -1.53 -7.58
CA GLU A 97 -5.35 -0.96 -8.80
C GLU A 97 -3.85 -1.26 -8.92
N ALA A 98 -3.08 -1.04 -7.85
CA ALA A 98 -1.65 -1.33 -7.80
C ALA A 98 -1.34 -2.79 -8.14
N GLN A 99 -2.12 -3.73 -7.61
CA GLN A 99 -1.97 -5.16 -7.92
C GLN A 99 -2.27 -5.49 -9.37
N ARG A 100 -3.25 -4.84 -9.99
CA ARG A 100 -3.51 -5.02 -11.42
C ARG A 100 -2.32 -4.57 -12.26
N GLU A 101 -1.70 -3.45 -11.91
CA GLU A 101 -0.49 -2.98 -12.59
C GLU A 101 0.70 -3.92 -12.37
N LEU A 102 0.90 -4.41 -11.14
CA LEU A 102 1.91 -5.42 -10.82
C LEU A 102 1.75 -6.68 -11.69
N TYR A 103 0.54 -7.25 -11.77
CA TYR A 103 0.30 -8.42 -12.61
C TYR A 103 0.41 -8.11 -14.10
N ALA A 104 -0.01 -6.92 -14.55
CA ALA A 104 0.19 -6.51 -15.93
C ALA A 104 1.68 -6.45 -16.27
N TRP A 105 2.53 -6.09 -15.31
CA TRP A 105 3.99 -6.06 -15.46
C TRP A 105 4.60 -7.47 -15.46
N LEU A 106 4.26 -8.31 -14.48
CA LEU A 106 4.72 -9.70 -14.42
C LEU A 106 4.37 -10.48 -15.69
N ASN A 107 3.14 -10.35 -16.18
CA ASN A 107 2.68 -11.01 -17.41
C ASN A 107 3.39 -10.50 -18.69
N ARG A 108 4.07 -9.35 -18.66
CA ARG A 108 4.86 -8.83 -19.79
C ARG A 108 6.27 -9.42 -19.79
N GLU A 109 6.91 -9.55 -18.62
CA GLU A 109 8.24 -10.15 -18.52
C GLU A 109 8.23 -11.65 -18.82
N ASP A 110 7.20 -12.36 -18.35
CA ASP A 110 7.06 -13.81 -18.60
C ASP A 110 6.94 -14.15 -20.10
N ARG A 111 6.62 -13.18 -20.96
CA ARG A 111 6.57 -13.36 -22.42
C ARG A 111 7.90 -13.16 -23.13
N HIS A 112 8.93 -12.73 -22.40
CA HIS A 112 10.27 -12.45 -22.93
C HIS A 112 11.36 -13.30 -22.27
N GLY A 113 11.01 -14.22 -21.35
CA GLY A 113 11.89 -15.22 -20.73
C GLY A 113 11.93 -16.55 -21.44
#